data_AF-A0A5A7N4V2-F1
#
_entry.id   AF-A0A5A7N4V2-F1
#
_cell.length_a   1.000
_cell.length_b   1.000
_cell.length_c   1.000
_cell.angle_alpha   90.00
_cell.angle_beta   90.00
_cell.angle_gamma   90.00
#
_symmetry.space_group_name_H-M   'P 1'
#
loop_
_entity.id
_entity.type
_entity.pdbx_description
1 polymer ?
#
loop_
_entity_poly.entity_id
_entity_poly.type
_entity_poly.pdbx_seq_one_letter_code
_entity_poly.pdbx_strand_id
1 'polypeptide(L)'
;MRNAVVNQSGLYLTSSSPSIPGKLESATPIGLGHIKTFEDLMFNASEISVAEHFDTVFDIDVIAGRWFSAERSLDFYKTDDQSGAIRSVVITRSTVEKLGLETPEKALGEIITFFDIASGLTPLRIIGVVDNLYFGDLNAERFYFFVMPDKFKNKSYYIKTDHSLDIPEFKNTVIQRLPSFKDIEEISINTLKFHYNQMQSEKKNNIEIVIISTVMFMLVAVTGLFSMIYRSMIKSIKEICIRRLMGADVFSVTLFIIRKYIYNILLACTLGSFAAYAWNANWLNERIDSVDISITHFMTSYLIVIISCISVFSVIYTIISNISVLKTLNINE
;
A
#
# COMPACT_ATOMS: atom_id res chain seq x y z
N MET A 1 13.37 -16.46 -29.70
CA MET A 1 13.70 -16.58 -28.26
C MET A 1 12.96 -17.75 -27.60
N ARG A 2 11.62 -17.81 -27.62
CA ARG A 2 10.78 -18.93 -27.12
C ARG A 2 11.33 -20.32 -27.42
N ASN A 3 11.51 -20.68 -28.69
CA ASN A 3 11.97 -22.04 -29.08
C ASN A 3 13.40 -22.37 -28.60
N ALA A 4 14.22 -21.37 -28.27
CA ALA A 4 15.58 -21.57 -27.77
C ALA A 4 15.64 -21.71 -26.23
N VAL A 5 14.62 -21.21 -25.51
CA VAL A 5 14.58 -21.16 -24.03
C VAL A 5 13.69 -22.25 -23.43
N VAL A 6 12.57 -22.60 -24.08
CA VAL A 6 11.60 -23.61 -23.60
C VAL A 6 12.16 -25.05 -23.62
N ASN A 7 13.27 -25.29 -24.32
CA ASN A 7 13.90 -26.62 -24.42
C ASN A 7 14.85 -26.96 -23.25
N GLN A 8 14.81 -26.21 -22.14
CA GLN A 8 15.54 -26.54 -20.91
C GLN A 8 14.63 -27.19 -19.88
N SER A 9 15.12 -28.26 -19.25
CA SER A 9 14.50 -28.90 -18.09
C SER A 9 14.29 -27.87 -16.97
N GLY A 10 13.03 -27.56 -16.65
CA GLY A 10 12.64 -26.61 -15.58
C GLY A 10 12.10 -25.25 -16.05
N LEU A 11 12.01 -25.00 -17.36
CA LEU A 11 11.52 -23.75 -17.94
C LEU A 11 10.27 -23.99 -18.78
N TYR A 12 9.12 -23.58 -18.25
CA TYR A 12 7.84 -23.92 -18.87
C TYR A 12 7.38 -22.85 -19.86
N LEU A 13 7.59 -21.56 -19.58
CA LEU A 13 6.97 -20.47 -20.34
C LEU A 13 7.77 -19.16 -20.33
N THR A 14 7.72 -18.43 -21.45
CA THR A 14 8.33 -17.11 -21.62
C THR A 14 7.31 -16.14 -22.21
N SER A 15 7.11 -14.98 -21.58
CA SER A 15 6.27 -13.91 -22.10
C SER A 15 7.01 -12.58 -22.03
N SER A 16 6.86 -11.71 -23.03
CA SER A 16 7.42 -10.35 -23.01
C SER A 16 6.35 -9.33 -22.70
N SER A 17 6.66 -8.39 -21.83
CA SER A 17 5.83 -7.21 -21.61
C SER A 17 6.77 -6.07 -21.22
N PRO A 18 6.64 -4.87 -21.81
CA PRO A 18 7.51 -3.74 -21.50
C PRO A 18 7.25 -3.20 -20.08
N SER A 19 6.07 -3.49 -19.52
CA SER A 19 5.64 -3.07 -18.20
C SER A 19 6.02 -4.11 -17.14
N ILE A 20 6.64 -3.62 -16.06
CA ILE A 20 6.94 -4.42 -14.86
C ILE A 20 5.70 -4.38 -13.97
N PRO A 21 5.14 -5.54 -13.58
CA PRO A 21 4.15 -5.61 -12.51
C PRO A 21 4.64 -4.82 -11.28
N GLY A 22 4.02 -3.68 -10.98
CA GLY A 22 4.50 -2.76 -9.94
C GLY A 22 4.80 -1.33 -10.40
N LYS A 23 4.92 -1.08 -11.71
CA LYS A 23 5.12 0.27 -12.27
C LYS A 23 3.99 0.56 -13.27
N LEU A 24 3.06 1.43 -12.86
CA LEU A 24 1.95 1.85 -13.73
C LEU A 24 2.51 2.64 -14.90
N GLU A 25 2.20 2.20 -16.12
CA GLU A 25 2.28 3.07 -17.28
C GLU A 25 1.08 4.03 -17.30
N SER A 26 1.27 5.15 -17.99
CA SER A 26 0.37 6.29 -18.06
C SER A 26 -1.10 5.89 -18.17
N ALA A 27 -1.95 6.51 -17.35
CA ALA A 27 -3.38 6.33 -17.41
C ALA A 27 -3.91 6.88 -18.74
N THR A 28 -4.57 6.05 -19.54
CA THR A 28 -5.12 6.39 -20.84
C THR A 28 -6.64 6.48 -20.76
N PRO A 29 -7.26 7.54 -21.31
CA PRO A 29 -8.71 7.68 -21.26
C PRO A 29 -9.38 6.65 -22.18
N ILE A 30 -10.40 5.97 -21.66
CA ILE A 30 -11.17 4.92 -22.35
C ILE A 30 -12.67 5.17 -22.24
N GLY A 31 -13.44 4.61 -23.18
CA GLY A 31 -14.89 4.54 -23.09
C GLY A 31 -15.50 3.57 -24.11
N LEU A 32 -16.83 3.52 -24.21
CA LEU A 32 -17.54 2.62 -25.11
C LEU A 32 -17.47 3.05 -26.58
N GLY A 33 -17.55 2.08 -27.50
CA GLY A 33 -17.28 2.18 -28.94
C GLY A 33 -18.11 3.16 -29.79
N HIS A 34 -18.95 3.99 -29.16
CA HIS A 34 -19.72 5.04 -29.81
C HIS A 34 -19.13 6.45 -29.65
N ILE A 35 -18.03 6.56 -28.92
CA ILE A 35 -17.37 7.84 -28.62
C ILE A 35 -16.64 8.36 -29.86
N LYS A 36 -17.01 9.56 -30.29
CA LYS A 36 -16.40 10.28 -31.43
C LYS A 36 -15.47 11.41 -31.00
N THR A 37 -15.53 11.80 -29.72
CA THR A 37 -14.82 12.95 -29.18
C THR A 37 -14.03 12.55 -27.94
N PHE A 38 -12.85 13.14 -27.75
CA PHE A 38 -12.02 12.87 -26.57
C PHE A 38 -12.73 13.17 -25.24
N GLU A 39 -13.62 14.17 -25.22
CA GLU A 39 -14.40 14.57 -24.04
C GLU A 39 -15.45 13.52 -23.60
N ASP A 40 -15.85 12.62 -24.50
CA ASP A 40 -16.83 11.57 -24.18
C ASP A 40 -16.18 10.32 -23.57
N LEU A 41 -14.84 10.29 -23.43
CA LEU A 41 -14.13 9.20 -22.75
C LEU A 41 -14.50 9.21 -21.26
N MET A 42 -14.91 8.06 -20.76
CA MET A 42 -15.62 7.94 -19.49
C MET A 42 -14.68 7.99 -18.28
N PHE A 43 -13.50 7.37 -18.39
CA PHE A 43 -12.53 7.29 -17.30
C PHE A 43 -11.15 6.86 -17.81
N ASN A 44 -10.13 6.99 -16.96
CA ASN A 44 -8.78 6.56 -17.28
C ASN A 44 -8.55 5.09 -16.89
N ALA A 45 -7.98 4.32 -17.82
CA ALA A 45 -7.52 2.96 -17.58
C ALA A 45 -6.04 2.84 -17.98
N SER A 46 -5.30 2.01 -17.26
CA SER A 46 -3.90 1.71 -17.59
C SER A 46 -3.83 0.65 -18.68
N GLU A 47 -3.17 1.01 -19.79
CA GLU A 47 -2.79 0.08 -20.83
C GLU A 47 -1.63 -0.81 -20.36
N ILE A 48 -1.76 -2.12 -20.57
CA ILE A 48 -0.67 -3.07 -20.33
C ILE A 48 -0.39 -3.85 -21.61
N SER A 49 0.73 -3.56 -22.24
CA SER A 49 1.23 -4.34 -23.37
C SER A 49 1.73 -5.71 -22.90
N VAL A 50 1.20 -6.79 -23.45
CA VAL A 50 1.52 -8.18 -23.05
C VAL A 50 1.81 -9.05 -24.26
N ALA A 51 2.60 -10.12 -24.08
CA ALA A 51 2.77 -11.14 -25.10
C ALA A 51 1.87 -12.35 -24.85
N GLU A 52 1.88 -13.25 -25.82
CA GLU A 52 1.29 -14.58 -25.70
C GLU A 52 1.77 -15.28 -24.40
N HIS A 53 0.86 -15.94 -23.69
CA HIS A 53 1.10 -16.67 -22.42
C HIS A 53 1.48 -15.80 -21.19
N PHE A 54 1.28 -14.49 -21.24
CA PHE A 54 1.47 -13.63 -20.06
C PHE A 54 0.56 -14.05 -18.90
N ASP A 55 -0.67 -14.44 -19.22
CA ASP A 55 -1.65 -15.02 -18.31
C ASP A 55 -1.06 -16.21 -17.54
N THR A 56 -0.45 -17.16 -18.24
CA THR A 56 0.06 -18.38 -17.60
C THR A 56 1.36 -18.13 -16.80
N VAL A 57 2.17 -17.15 -17.22
CA VAL A 57 3.37 -16.73 -16.48
C VAL A 57 2.98 -16.09 -15.14
N PHE A 58 1.93 -15.27 -15.14
CA PHE A 58 1.46 -14.53 -13.96
C PHE A 58 0.28 -15.18 -13.22
N ASP A 59 -0.18 -16.35 -13.68
CA ASP A 59 -1.31 -17.08 -13.09
C ASP A 59 -2.60 -16.23 -13.08
N ILE A 60 -2.88 -15.58 -14.21
CA ILE A 60 -4.04 -14.72 -14.40
C ILE A 60 -5.23 -15.57 -14.86
N ASP A 61 -6.27 -15.60 -14.04
CA ASP A 61 -7.51 -16.28 -14.37
C ASP A 61 -8.37 -15.48 -15.36
N VAL A 62 -8.69 -16.12 -16.49
CA VAL A 62 -9.66 -15.61 -17.47
C VAL A 62 -11.05 -16.05 -17.04
N ILE A 63 -11.88 -15.10 -16.61
CA ILE A 63 -13.24 -15.33 -16.12
C ILE A 63 -14.21 -15.55 -17.29
N ALA A 64 -14.03 -14.82 -18.37
CA ALA A 64 -14.87 -14.91 -19.57
C ALA A 64 -14.05 -14.73 -20.85
N GLY A 65 -14.40 -15.48 -21.89
CA GLY A 65 -13.76 -15.37 -23.21
C GLY A 65 -12.43 -16.11 -23.29
N ARG A 66 -11.39 -15.43 -23.81
CA ARG A 66 -10.07 -16.03 -24.02
C ARG A 66 -8.93 -15.02 -23.90
N TRP A 67 -7.72 -15.52 -23.70
CA TRP A 67 -6.50 -14.74 -23.83
C TRP A 67 -6.05 -14.57 -25.29
N PHE A 68 -5.02 -13.74 -25.50
CA PHE A 68 -4.38 -13.50 -26.80
C PHE A 68 -3.70 -14.76 -27.36
N SER A 69 -3.73 -14.90 -28.70
CA SER A 69 -3.06 -16.00 -29.41
C SER A 69 -2.30 -15.46 -30.63
N ALA A 70 -1.07 -15.95 -30.83
CA ALA A 70 -0.24 -15.56 -31.97
C ALA A 70 -0.77 -16.06 -33.33
N GLU A 71 -1.67 -17.06 -33.32
CA GLU A 71 -2.29 -17.59 -34.53
C GLU A 71 -3.34 -16.63 -35.12
N ARG A 72 -3.84 -15.68 -34.32
CA ARG A 72 -4.89 -14.74 -34.71
C ARG A 72 -4.30 -13.37 -34.99
N SER A 73 -4.23 -13.01 -36.28
CA SER A 73 -3.67 -11.73 -36.72
C SER A 73 -4.36 -10.48 -36.14
N LEU A 74 -5.65 -10.58 -35.80
CA LEU A 74 -6.43 -9.49 -35.17
C LEU A 74 -6.08 -9.26 -33.69
N ASP A 75 -5.46 -10.23 -33.04
CA ASP A 75 -5.02 -10.10 -31.64
C ASP A 75 -3.81 -9.17 -31.51
N PHE A 76 -3.05 -8.98 -32.60
CA PHE A 76 -1.93 -8.05 -32.62
C PHE A 76 -2.41 -6.60 -32.80
N TYR A 77 -2.04 -5.76 -31.84
CA TYR A 77 -2.16 -4.31 -31.90
C TYR A 77 -1.03 -3.72 -32.74
N LYS A 78 -1.42 -2.87 -33.71
CA LYS A 78 -0.51 -2.23 -34.66
C LYS A 78 -0.84 -0.74 -34.73
N THR A 79 0.10 0.10 -34.31
CA THR A 79 -0.06 1.57 -34.27
C THR A 79 -0.19 2.21 -35.66
N ASP A 80 0.33 1.57 -36.71
CA ASP A 80 0.31 2.08 -38.10
C ASP A 80 -0.59 1.25 -39.02
N ASP A 81 -1.70 0.75 -38.47
CA ASP A 81 -2.61 -0.11 -39.22
C ASP A 81 -3.63 0.70 -40.03
N GLN A 82 -3.34 0.87 -41.32
CA GLN A 82 -4.25 1.52 -42.26
C GLN A 82 -5.42 0.61 -42.71
N SER A 83 -5.48 -0.64 -42.24
CA SER A 83 -6.54 -1.59 -42.64
C SER A 83 -7.90 -1.30 -42.00
N GLY A 84 -7.96 -0.46 -40.97
CA GLY A 84 -9.18 -0.17 -40.21
C GLY A 84 -9.71 -1.39 -39.43
N ALA A 85 -8.89 -2.44 -39.27
CA ALA A 85 -9.27 -3.63 -38.55
C ALA A 85 -9.37 -3.36 -37.04
N ILE A 86 -10.51 -3.72 -36.45
CA ILE A 86 -10.71 -3.61 -35.00
C ILE A 86 -9.88 -4.70 -34.32
N ARG A 87 -8.94 -4.29 -33.48
CA ARG A 87 -7.99 -5.16 -32.78
C ARG A 87 -8.56 -5.68 -31.47
N SER A 88 -8.00 -6.78 -30.96
CA SER A 88 -8.48 -7.41 -29.73
C SER A 88 -7.96 -6.72 -28.47
N VAL A 89 -8.75 -6.73 -27.40
CA VAL A 89 -8.37 -6.27 -26.05
C VAL A 89 -8.90 -7.24 -24.99
N VAL A 90 -8.17 -7.38 -23.89
CA VAL A 90 -8.62 -8.08 -22.69
C VAL A 90 -8.74 -7.06 -21.57
N ILE A 91 -9.81 -7.12 -20.77
CA ILE A 91 -10.06 -6.13 -19.71
C ILE A 91 -10.24 -6.82 -18.36
N THR A 92 -10.10 -6.05 -17.28
CA THR A 92 -10.35 -6.53 -15.91
C THR A 92 -11.84 -6.42 -15.55
N ARG A 93 -12.30 -7.21 -14.57
CA ARG A 93 -13.68 -7.16 -14.03
C ARG A 93 -14.07 -5.74 -13.58
N SER A 94 -13.17 -5.04 -12.90
CA SER A 94 -13.35 -3.63 -12.49
C SER A 94 -13.60 -2.69 -13.68
N THR A 95 -12.92 -2.91 -14.81
CA THR A 95 -13.13 -2.13 -16.03
C THR A 95 -14.50 -2.40 -16.64
N VAL A 96 -14.99 -3.65 -16.61
CA VAL A 96 -16.35 -4.02 -17.04
C VAL A 96 -17.40 -3.26 -16.23
N GLU A 97 -17.29 -3.32 -14.91
CA GLU A 97 -18.21 -2.63 -13.98
C GLU A 97 -18.20 -1.11 -14.20
N LYS A 98 -17.01 -0.53 -14.41
CA LYS A 98 -16.86 0.92 -14.61
C LYS A 98 -17.40 1.40 -15.95
N LEU A 99 -17.32 0.57 -17.00
CA LEU A 99 -17.95 0.84 -18.30
C LEU A 99 -19.48 0.69 -18.26
N GLY A 100 -20.05 0.22 -17.14
CA GLY A 100 -21.49 -0.01 -17.01
C GLY A 100 -21.99 -1.25 -17.75
N LEU A 101 -21.09 -2.20 -18.05
CA LEU A 101 -21.44 -3.47 -18.67
C LEU A 101 -21.98 -4.44 -17.59
N GLU A 102 -23.11 -5.09 -17.87
CA GLU A 102 -23.85 -5.86 -16.84
C GLU A 102 -23.09 -7.08 -16.33
N THR A 103 -22.47 -7.87 -17.21
CA THR A 103 -21.71 -9.08 -16.81
C THR A 103 -20.46 -9.27 -17.66
N PRO A 104 -19.42 -9.97 -17.13
CA PRO A 104 -18.21 -10.29 -17.88
C PRO A 104 -18.46 -11.03 -19.20
N GLU A 105 -19.49 -11.90 -19.28
CA GLU A 105 -19.82 -12.62 -20.50
C GLU A 105 -20.47 -11.71 -21.55
N LYS A 106 -21.30 -10.75 -21.11
CA LYS A 106 -21.94 -9.77 -22.00
C LYS A 106 -20.96 -8.73 -22.52
N ALA A 107 -19.85 -8.50 -21.81
CA ALA A 107 -18.77 -7.63 -22.27
C ALA A 107 -18.02 -8.20 -23.48
N LEU A 108 -18.12 -9.51 -23.77
CA LEU A 108 -17.42 -10.13 -24.88
C LEU A 108 -17.97 -9.66 -26.22
N GLY A 109 -17.09 -9.22 -27.11
CA GLY A 109 -17.42 -8.74 -28.44
C GLY A 109 -17.79 -7.27 -28.51
N GLU A 110 -18.03 -6.61 -27.37
CA GLU A 110 -18.22 -5.17 -27.28
C GLU A 110 -16.97 -4.41 -27.72
N ILE A 111 -17.18 -3.20 -28.22
CA ILE A 111 -16.09 -2.33 -28.68
C ILE A 111 -15.85 -1.27 -27.62
N ILE A 112 -14.61 -1.11 -27.20
CA ILE A 112 -14.14 0.03 -26.42
C ILE A 112 -13.27 0.91 -27.30
N THR A 113 -13.29 2.21 -27.05
CA THR A 113 -12.41 3.17 -27.71
C THR A 113 -11.45 3.73 -26.66
N PHE A 114 -10.17 3.74 -26.98
CA PHE A 114 -9.15 4.41 -26.18
C PHE A 114 -8.42 5.46 -27.01
N PHE A 115 -7.72 6.36 -26.33
CA PHE A 115 -6.91 7.36 -26.99
C PHE A 115 -5.44 6.91 -27.07
N ASP A 116 -4.97 6.65 -28.30
CA ASP A 116 -3.56 6.46 -28.62
C ASP A 116 -2.98 7.79 -29.13
N ILE A 117 -1.81 8.20 -28.63
CA ILE A 117 -1.17 9.47 -29.02
C ILE A 117 -0.79 9.47 -30.51
N ALA A 118 -0.45 8.32 -31.08
CA ALA A 118 -0.03 8.18 -32.46
C ALA A 118 -1.21 7.98 -33.42
N SER A 119 -2.25 7.25 -32.98
CA SER A 119 -3.37 6.83 -33.85
C SER A 119 -4.70 7.54 -33.55
N GLY A 120 -4.77 8.31 -32.47
CA GLY A 120 -5.98 8.97 -32.00
C GLY A 120 -6.97 8.01 -31.33
N LEU A 121 -8.27 8.27 -31.49
CA LEU A 121 -9.33 7.41 -30.97
C LEU A 121 -9.33 6.05 -31.69
N THR A 122 -8.97 5.00 -30.98
CA THR A 122 -8.73 3.67 -31.54
C THR A 122 -9.73 2.66 -30.97
N PRO A 123 -10.57 2.03 -31.81
CA PRO A 123 -11.52 1.02 -31.36
C PRO A 123 -10.85 -0.34 -31.17
N LEU A 124 -11.15 -0.99 -30.05
CA LEU A 124 -10.71 -2.33 -29.69
C LEU A 124 -11.92 -3.21 -29.32
N ARG A 125 -11.89 -4.48 -29.71
CA ARG A 125 -12.92 -5.46 -29.40
C ARG A 125 -12.53 -6.28 -28.19
N ILE A 126 -13.40 -6.34 -27.20
CA ILE A 126 -13.19 -7.15 -26.00
C ILE A 126 -13.27 -8.63 -26.39
N ILE A 127 -12.19 -9.38 -26.15
CA ILE A 127 -12.13 -10.84 -26.40
C ILE A 127 -12.06 -11.67 -25.13
N GLY A 128 -11.79 -11.03 -24.00
CA GLY A 128 -11.67 -11.70 -22.71
C GLY A 128 -11.80 -10.73 -21.54
N VAL A 129 -12.24 -11.27 -20.41
CA VAL A 129 -12.29 -10.59 -19.12
C VAL A 129 -11.51 -11.42 -18.12
N VAL A 130 -10.56 -10.79 -17.45
CA VAL A 130 -9.75 -11.40 -16.38
C VAL A 130 -10.13 -10.86 -15.01
N ASP A 131 -9.75 -11.57 -13.96
CA ASP A 131 -9.93 -11.06 -12.60
C ASP A 131 -9.09 -9.81 -12.36
N ASN A 132 -9.43 -9.07 -11.30
CA ASN A 132 -8.76 -7.83 -10.95
C ASN A 132 -7.32 -8.10 -10.55
N LEU A 133 -6.39 -7.47 -11.26
CA LEU A 133 -4.96 -7.60 -11.02
C LEU A 133 -4.43 -6.39 -10.27
N TYR A 134 -3.46 -6.62 -9.40
CA TYR A 134 -2.85 -5.59 -8.57
C TYR A 134 -1.47 -5.25 -9.13
N PHE A 135 -1.44 -4.27 -10.02
CA PHE A 135 -0.18 -3.76 -10.59
C PHE A 135 0.13 -2.37 -10.04
N GLY A 136 1.17 -2.27 -9.22
CA GLY A 136 1.68 -0.97 -8.75
C GLY A 136 1.26 -0.60 -7.34
N ASP A 137 0.94 0.68 -7.15
CA ASP A 137 0.49 1.18 -5.86
C ASP A 137 -0.92 0.66 -5.57
N LEU A 138 -1.14 0.17 -4.35
CA LEU A 138 -2.42 -0.37 -3.88
C LEU A 138 -3.55 0.69 -3.92
N ASN A 139 -3.16 1.96 -4.04
CA ASN A 139 -4.04 3.13 -4.08
C ASN A 139 -4.39 3.63 -5.49
N ALA A 140 -3.81 3.08 -6.56
CA ALA A 140 -4.08 3.58 -7.92
C ALA A 140 -5.44 3.10 -8.46
N GLU A 141 -6.01 3.87 -9.40
CA GLU A 141 -7.24 3.50 -10.11
C GLU A 141 -7.05 2.18 -10.87
N ARG A 142 -8.09 1.33 -10.83
CA ARG A 142 -8.00 -0.14 -10.96
C ARG A 142 -8.47 -0.65 -12.30
N PHE A 143 -8.43 0.18 -13.31
CA PHE A 143 -8.97 -0.17 -14.60
C PHE A 143 -7.83 -0.51 -15.52
N TYR A 144 -7.69 -1.78 -15.83
CA TYR A 144 -6.66 -2.25 -16.74
C TYR A 144 -7.30 -2.79 -18.01
N PHE A 145 -6.60 -2.54 -19.12
CA PHE A 145 -6.81 -3.23 -20.36
C PHE A 145 -5.47 -3.68 -20.92
N PHE A 146 -5.47 -4.87 -21.51
CA PHE A 146 -4.31 -5.53 -22.06
C PHE A 146 -4.37 -5.47 -23.57
N VAL A 147 -3.23 -5.24 -24.21
CA VAL A 147 -3.08 -5.30 -25.67
C VAL A 147 -1.83 -6.11 -26.02
N MET A 148 -1.84 -6.79 -27.16
CA MET A 148 -0.66 -7.53 -27.63
C MET A 148 0.00 -6.80 -28.79
N PRO A 149 1.05 -5.98 -28.59
CA PRO A 149 1.67 -5.24 -29.67
C PRO A 149 2.44 -6.16 -30.63
N ASP A 150 2.41 -5.85 -31.93
CA ASP A 150 3.23 -6.53 -32.95
C ASP A 150 4.74 -6.24 -32.77
N LYS A 151 5.06 -5.08 -32.19
CA LYS A 151 6.43 -4.65 -31.89
C LYS A 151 6.52 -4.11 -30.47
N PHE A 152 7.25 -4.81 -29.61
CA PHE A 152 7.59 -4.30 -28.28
C PHE A 152 8.66 -3.21 -28.37
N LYS A 153 8.34 -1.99 -27.90
CA LYS A 153 9.29 -0.87 -27.83
C LYS A 153 10.41 -1.13 -26.80
N ASN A 154 10.07 -1.73 -25.65
CA ASN A 154 11.01 -2.18 -24.61
C ASN A 154 10.91 -3.70 -24.41
N LYS A 155 12.06 -4.39 -24.43
CA LYS A 155 12.13 -5.86 -24.41
C LYS A 155 12.42 -6.37 -22.99
N SER A 156 11.44 -6.26 -22.10
CA SER A 156 11.47 -7.00 -20.83
C SER A 156 10.83 -8.37 -21.04
N TYR A 157 11.53 -9.42 -20.64
CA TYR A 157 11.07 -10.80 -20.74
C TYR A 157 10.85 -11.38 -19.36
N TYR A 158 9.67 -11.94 -19.14
CA TYR A 158 9.30 -12.68 -17.95
C TYR A 158 9.41 -14.16 -18.21
N ILE A 159 10.01 -14.84 -17.24
CA ILE A 159 10.27 -16.26 -17.30
C ILE A 159 9.86 -16.84 -15.96
N LYS A 160 8.92 -17.80 -15.99
CA LYS A 160 8.49 -18.54 -14.80
C LYS A 160 9.43 -19.74 -14.65
N THR A 161 10.18 -19.77 -13.55
CA THR A 161 11.13 -20.85 -13.23
C THR A 161 10.65 -21.63 -12.01
N ASP A 162 11.00 -22.90 -11.93
CA ASP A 162 10.88 -23.64 -10.67
C ASP A 162 11.90 -23.10 -9.64
N HIS A 163 11.59 -23.19 -8.35
CA HIS A 163 12.37 -22.61 -7.24
C HIS A 163 13.81 -23.15 -7.13
N SER A 164 14.15 -24.19 -7.90
CA SER A 164 15.43 -24.90 -7.87
C SER A 164 16.50 -24.33 -8.82
N LEU A 165 16.22 -23.26 -9.56
CA LEU A 165 17.11 -22.72 -10.58
C LEU A 165 18.08 -21.66 -10.01
N ASP A 166 19.38 -21.89 -10.16
CA ASP A 166 20.41 -20.93 -9.74
C ASP A 166 20.48 -19.74 -10.72
N ILE A 167 20.17 -18.55 -10.22
CA ILE A 167 20.00 -17.31 -11.01
C ILE A 167 21.28 -16.93 -11.80
N PRO A 168 22.51 -17.05 -11.25
CA PRO A 168 23.74 -16.75 -11.97
C PRO A 168 24.03 -17.74 -13.11
N GLU A 169 23.76 -19.03 -12.91
CA GLU A 169 23.94 -20.07 -13.93
C GLU A 169 22.93 -19.89 -15.08
N PHE A 170 21.68 -19.55 -14.73
CA PHE A 170 20.66 -19.21 -15.70
C PHE A 170 21.03 -17.98 -16.53
N LYS A 171 21.56 -16.92 -15.89
CA LYS A 171 22.05 -15.72 -16.59
C LYS A 171 23.07 -16.06 -17.66
N ASN A 172 24.08 -16.84 -17.29
CA ASN A 172 25.14 -17.24 -18.21
C ASN A 172 24.61 -18.09 -19.37
N THR A 173 23.66 -18.99 -19.10
CA THR A 173 23.06 -19.85 -20.13
C THR A 173 22.19 -19.07 -21.12
N VAL A 174 21.41 -18.10 -20.64
CA VAL A 174 20.58 -17.22 -21.48
C VAL A 174 21.47 -16.36 -22.39
N ILE A 175 22.56 -15.78 -21.84
CA ILE A 175 23.52 -14.96 -22.61
C ILE A 175 24.22 -15.80 -23.68
N GLN A 176 24.63 -17.03 -23.36
CA GLN A 176 25.33 -17.91 -24.31
C GLN A 176 24.43 -18.38 -25.45
N ARG A 177 23.15 -18.64 -25.20
CA ARG A 177 22.22 -19.20 -26.18
C ARG A 177 21.49 -18.19 -27.05
N LEU A 178 21.49 -16.91 -26.67
CA LEU A 178 20.84 -15.86 -27.43
C LEU A 178 21.90 -14.85 -27.93
N PRO A 179 22.55 -15.11 -29.08
CA PRO A 179 23.60 -14.24 -29.61
C PRO A 179 23.12 -12.81 -29.88
N SER A 180 21.81 -12.58 -30.03
CA SER A 180 21.19 -11.24 -30.14
C SER A 180 21.27 -10.40 -28.84
N PHE A 181 21.66 -11.01 -27.72
CA PHE A 181 21.85 -10.35 -26.43
C PHE A 181 23.32 -10.04 -26.14
N LYS A 182 24.23 -10.46 -27.02
CA LYS A 182 25.68 -10.30 -26.85
C LYS A 182 26.15 -8.84 -26.93
N ASP A 183 25.37 -7.99 -27.63
CA ASP A 183 25.59 -6.55 -27.79
C ASP A 183 24.79 -5.70 -26.77
N ILE A 184 24.11 -6.32 -25.80
CA ILE A 184 23.35 -5.63 -24.76
C ILE A 184 24.25 -5.50 -23.53
N GLU A 185 24.78 -4.29 -23.30
CA GLU A 185 25.76 -3.99 -22.25
C GLU A 185 25.29 -4.32 -20.82
N GLU A 186 23.99 -4.45 -20.57
CA GLU A 186 23.49 -4.70 -19.21
C GLU A 186 22.18 -5.51 -19.19
N ILE A 187 22.29 -6.84 -19.26
CA ILE A 187 21.15 -7.73 -18.99
C ILE A 187 20.97 -7.79 -17.47
N SER A 188 20.07 -6.96 -16.96
CA SER A 188 19.60 -7.03 -15.58
C SER A 188 18.60 -8.18 -15.45
N ILE A 189 19.03 -9.28 -14.85
CA ILE A 189 18.12 -10.36 -14.44
C ILE A 189 17.73 -10.05 -13.01
N ASN A 190 16.56 -9.44 -12.86
CA ASN A 190 16.02 -9.13 -11.55
C ASN A 190 14.90 -10.11 -11.24
N THR A 191 14.97 -10.74 -10.07
CA THR A 191 13.84 -11.50 -9.55
C THR A 191 12.70 -10.54 -9.19
N LEU A 192 11.45 -10.98 -9.32
CA LEU A 192 10.29 -10.23 -8.83
C LEU A 192 10.46 -9.78 -7.36
N LYS A 193 11.12 -10.61 -6.53
CA LYS A 193 11.50 -10.31 -5.14
C LYS A 193 12.43 -9.09 -5.01
N PHE A 194 13.36 -8.88 -5.95
CA PHE A 194 14.26 -7.73 -5.94
C PHE A 194 13.48 -6.43 -6.20
N HIS A 195 12.60 -6.42 -7.20
CA HIS A 195 11.73 -5.29 -7.49
C HIS A 195 10.77 -4.99 -6.34
N TYR A 196 10.16 -6.02 -5.75
CA TYR A 196 9.31 -5.87 -4.57
C TYR A 196 10.08 -5.24 -3.39
N ASN A 197 11.29 -5.74 -3.10
CA ASN A 197 12.13 -5.19 -2.03
C ASN A 197 12.56 -3.75 -2.29
N GLN A 198 12.82 -3.39 -3.55
CA GLN A 198 13.15 -2.01 -3.94
C GLN A 198 11.97 -1.07 -3.72
N MET A 199 10.76 -1.45 -4.18
CA MET A 199 9.54 -0.68 -3.91
C MET A 199 9.27 -0.53 -2.40
N GLN A 200 9.53 -1.58 -1.62
CA GLN A 200 9.42 -1.52 -0.16
C GLN A 200 10.48 -0.61 0.48
N SER A 201 11.69 -0.52 -0.09
CA SER A 201 12.73 0.37 0.42
C SER A 201 12.37 1.85 0.28
N GLU A 202 11.71 2.24 -0.81
CA GLU A 202 11.20 3.61 -0.97
C GLU A 202 10.09 3.92 0.05
N LYS A 203 9.22 2.94 0.34
CA LYS A 203 8.18 3.08 1.38
C LYS A 203 8.76 3.20 2.80
N LYS A 204 9.93 2.60 3.08
CA LYS A 204 10.58 2.69 4.40
C LYS A 204 10.98 4.13 4.75
N ASN A 205 11.44 4.92 3.79
CA ASN A 205 11.83 6.31 4.05
C ASN A 205 10.65 7.15 4.57
N ASN A 206 9.44 6.92 4.06
CA ASN A 206 8.24 7.61 4.54
C ASN A 206 7.89 7.23 5.98
N ILE A 207 8.06 5.96 6.35
CA ILE A 207 7.82 5.48 7.72
C ILE A 207 8.80 6.12 8.70
N GLU A 208 10.07 6.24 8.33
CA GLU A 208 11.09 6.88 9.18
C GLU A 208 10.74 8.34 9.50
N ILE A 209 10.31 9.12 8.49
CA ILE A 209 9.89 10.51 8.68
C ILE A 209 8.68 10.61 9.61
N VAL A 210 7.70 9.70 9.46
CA VAL A 210 6.52 9.65 10.34
C VAL A 210 6.90 9.30 11.77
N ILE A 211 7.81 8.34 11.98
CA ILE A 211 8.30 7.98 13.32
C ILE A 211 9.01 9.16 13.98
N ILE A 212 9.93 9.82 13.27
CA ILE A 212 10.66 10.98 13.80
C ILE A 212 9.69 12.10 14.18
N SER A 213 8.72 12.38 13.30
CA SER A 213 7.67 13.38 13.58
C SER A 213 6.84 13.02 14.80
N THR A 214 6.46 11.74 14.93
CA THR A 214 5.68 11.23 16.08
C THR A 214 6.46 11.39 17.39
N VAL A 215 7.75 11.07 17.40
CA VAL A 215 8.61 11.24 18.56
C VAL A 215 8.72 12.72 18.95
N MET A 216 8.88 13.62 17.97
CA MET A 216 8.90 15.06 18.23
C MET A 216 7.60 15.57 18.84
N PHE A 217 6.44 15.19 18.28
CA PHE A 217 5.14 15.56 18.84
C PHE A 217 4.94 14.98 20.24
N MET A 218 5.42 13.77 20.49
CA MET A 218 5.37 13.15 21.82
C MET A 218 6.19 13.95 22.84
N LEU A 219 7.39 14.42 22.50
CA LEU A 219 8.20 15.27 23.38
C LEU A 219 7.49 16.60 23.68
N VAL A 220 6.88 17.23 22.68
CA VAL A 220 6.08 18.45 22.86
C VAL A 220 4.87 18.19 23.78
N ALA A 221 4.17 17.06 23.61
CA ALA A 221 3.06 16.69 24.47
C ALA A 221 3.50 16.46 25.94
N VAL A 222 4.62 15.77 26.16
CA VAL A 222 5.15 15.50 27.51
C VAL A 222 5.59 16.78 28.20
N THR A 223 6.21 17.72 27.49
CA THR A 223 6.58 19.03 28.08
C THR A 223 5.36 19.86 28.45
N GLY A 224 4.30 19.82 27.64
CA GLY A 224 3.01 20.43 27.95
C GLY A 224 2.36 19.85 29.21
N LEU A 225 2.30 18.51 29.29
CA LEU A 225 1.77 17.80 30.47
C LEU A 225 2.59 18.09 31.72
N PHE A 226 3.92 18.05 31.63
CA PHE A 226 4.81 18.38 32.75
C PHE A 226 4.55 19.80 33.27
N SER A 227 4.41 20.76 32.36
CA SER A 227 4.12 22.16 32.70
C SER A 227 2.76 22.34 33.40
N MET A 228 1.76 21.53 33.06
CA MET A 228 0.46 21.51 33.75
C MET A 228 0.57 20.88 35.15
N ILE A 229 1.23 19.72 35.23
CA ILE A 229 1.39 18.97 36.49
C ILE A 229 2.19 19.78 37.51
N TYR A 230 3.30 20.40 37.09
CA TYR A 230 4.13 21.24 37.96
C TYR A 230 3.33 22.39 38.60
N ARG A 231 2.52 23.10 37.81
CA ARG A 231 1.65 24.16 38.31
C ARG A 231 0.57 23.64 39.27
N SER A 232 0.02 22.46 38.98
CA SER A 232 -0.95 21.81 39.86
C SER A 232 -0.34 21.40 41.20
N MET A 233 0.90 20.89 41.20
CA MET A 233 1.63 20.53 42.42
C MET A 233 1.89 21.74 43.31
N ILE A 234 2.35 22.87 42.76
CA ILE A 234 2.58 24.10 43.56
C ILE A 234 1.31 24.54 44.29
N LYS A 235 0.15 24.47 43.63
CA LYS A 235 -1.12 24.84 44.25
C LYS A 235 -1.55 23.87 45.35
N SER A 236 -1.31 22.57 45.15
CA SER A 236 -1.73 21.54 46.10
C SER A 236 -0.70 21.24 47.21
N ILE A 237 0.53 21.75 47.12
CA ILE A 237 1.56 21.61 48.17
C ILE A 237 1.08 22.14 49.53
N LYS A 238 0.42 23.32 49.57
CA LYS A 238 -0.08 23.87 50.84
C LYS A 238 -1.12 22.95 51.48
N GLU A 239 -2.04 22.40 50.69
CA GLU A 239 -3.06 21.45 51.18
C GLU A 239 -2.42 20.16 51.72
N ILE A 240 -1.40 19.65 51.04
CA ILE A 240 -0.67 18.43 51.39
C ILE A 240 0.06 18.62 52.73
N CYS A 241 0.77 19.73 52.90
CA CYS A 241 1.51 20.04 54.12
C CYS A 241 0.59 20.17 55.33
N ILE A 242 -0.54 20.87 55.20
CA ILE A 242 -1.51 21.02 56.30
C ILE A 242 -2.08 19.65 56.71
N ARG A 243 -2.48 18.81 55.75
CA ARG A 243 -3.02 17.47 56.04
C ARG A 243 -2.00 16.55 56.71
N ARG A 244 -0.74 16.58 56.27
CA ARG A 244 0.34 15.81 56.93
C ARG A 244 0.62 16.31 58.34
N LEU A 245 0.55 17.62 58.57
CA LEU A 245 0.72 18.20 59.91
C LEU A 245 -0.44 17.85 60.85
N MET A 246 -1.65 17.68 60.30
CA MET A 246 -2.83 17.16 61.03
C MET A 246 -2.79 15.64 61.28
N GLY A 247 -1.70 14.96 60.97
CA GLY A 247 -1.53 13.52 61.24
C GLY A 247 -2.14 12.58 60.20
N ALA A 248 -2.47 13.07 59.01
CA ALA A 248 -2.96 12.19 57.94
C ALA A 248 -1.90 11.16 57.51
N ASP A 249 -2.33 9.91 57.37
CA ASP A 249 -1.50 8.83 56.88
C ASP A 249 -0.98 9.10 55.45
N VAL A 250 0.24 8.63 55.16
CA VAL A 250 0.92 8.82 53.86
C VAL A 250 0.05 8.29 52.73
N PHE A 251 -0.53 7.10 52.92
CA PHE A 251 -1.38 6.47 51.92
C PHE A 251 -2.63 7.30 51.60
N SER A 252 -3.29 7.85 52.63
CA SER A 252 -4.49 8.69 52.45
C SER A 252 -4.20 9.97 51.67
N VAL A 253 -3.03 10.58 51.89
CA VAL A 253 -2.61 11.78 51.15
C VAL A 253 -2.25 11.43 49.70
N THR A 254 -1.53 10.34 49.48
CA THR A 254 -1.18 9.83 48.14
C THR A 254 -2.46 9.53 47.33
N LEU A 255 -3.42 8.80 47.90
CA LEU A 255 -4.68 8.44 47.23
C LEU A 255 -5.50 9.69 46.84
N PHE A 256 -5.55 10.70 47.71
CA PHE A 256 -6.23 11.96 47.44
C PHE A 256 -5.67 12.68 46.21
N ILE A 257 -4.34 12.66 46.04
CA ILE A 257 -3.65 13.28 44.91
C ILE A 257 -3.96 12.48 43.63
N ILE A 258 -3.76 11.16 43.65
CA ILE A 258 -3.95 10.31 42.48
C ILE A 258 -5.39 10.35 41.96
N ARG A 259 -6.39 10.40 42.85
CA ARG A 259 -7.80 10.45 42.44
C ARG A 259 -8.12 11.67 41.56
N LYS A 260 -7.43 12.79 41.76
CA LYS A 260 -7.57 13.99 40.92
C LYS A 260 -6.99 13.80 39.51
N TYR A 261 -5.99 12.94 39.34
CA TYR A 261 -5.32 12.71 38.06
C TYR A 261 -5.85 11.51 37.29
N ILE A 262 -6.19 10.41 37.98
CA ILE A 262 -6.61 9.16 37.33
C ILE A 262 -7.90 9.33 36.52
N TYR A 263 -8.83 10.16 37.01
CA TYR A 263 -10.05 10.49 36.28
C TYR A 263 -9.75 11.23 34.96
N ASN A 264 -8.88 12.23 35.02
CA ASN A 264 -8.48 12.99 33.82
C ASN A 264 -7.69 12.13 32.83
N ILE A 265 -6.84 11.21 33.31
CA ILE A 265 -6.08 10.29 32.45
C ILE A 265 -7.02 9.32 31.74
N LEU A 266 -7.96 8.69 32.47
CA LEU A 266 -8.93 7.77 31.87
C LEU A 266 -9.85 8.49 30.87
N LEU A 267 -10.28 9.70 31.19
CA LEU A 267 -11.08 10.53 30.28
C LEU A 267 -10.29 10.86 29.00
N ALA A 268 -9.03 11.28 29.13
CA ALA A 268 -8.18 11.58 27.98
C ALA A 268 -7.90 10.33 27.12
N CYS A 269 -7.66 9.17 27.73
CA CYS A 269 -7.43 7.92 27.01
C CYS A 269 -8.68 7.47 26.26
N THR A 270 -9.85 7.50 26.89
CA THR A 270 -11.11 7.09 26.25
C THR A 270 -11.47 8.00 25.08
N LEU A 271 -11.40 9.33 25.27
CA LEU A 271 -11.64 10.30 24.20
C LEU A 271 -10.59 10.20 23.08
N GLY A 272 -9.33 10.02 23.44
CA GLY A 272 -8.23 9.87 22.48
C GLY A 272 -8.34 8.60 21.65
N SER A 273 -8.65 7.46 22.27
CA SER A 273 -8.89 6.19 21.56
C SER A 273 -10.08 6.30 20.62
N PHE A 274 -11.17 6.93 21.05
CA PHE A 274 -12.35 7.13 20.20
C PHE A 274 -12.05 8.04 19.00
N ALA A 275 -11.37 9.17 19.23
CA ALA A 275 -10.98 10.08 18.15
C ALA A 275 -10.01 9.41 17.16
N ALA A 276 -9.04 8.65 17.67
CA ALA A 276 -8.12 7.88 16.84
C ALA A 276 -8.86 6.82 16.01
N TYR A 277 -9.79 6.08 16.61
CA TYR A 277 -10.62 5.11 15.89
C TYR A 277 -11.45 5.78 14.80
N ALA A 278 -12.17 6.87 15.10
CA ALA A 278 -13.02 7.57 14.14
C ALA A 278 -12.21 8.12 12.96
N TRP A 279 -11.04 8.72 13.22
CA TRP A 279 -10.17 9.23 12.17
C TRP A 279 -9.62 8.12 11.28
N ASN A 280 -9.12 7.05 11.90
CA ASN A 280 -8.58 5.91 11.16
C ASN A 280 -9.69 5.16 10.40
N ALA A 281 -10.89 4.99 10.97
CA ALA A 281 -11.99 4.33 10.28
C ALA A 281 -12.37 5.06 8.98
N ASN A 282 -12.48 6.39 9.01
CA ASN A 282 -12.75 7.16 7.80
C ASN A 282 -11.60 7.08 6.79
N TRP A 283 -10.35 7.18 7.26
CA TRP A 283 -9.18 7.17 6.39
C TRP A 283 -8.86 5.79 5.79
N LEU A 284 -9.10 4.70 6.54
CA LEU A 284 -8.88 3.34 6.08
C LEU A 284 -10.04 2.79 5.24
N ASN A 285 -11.29 3.23 5.46
CA ASN A 285 -12.44 2.77 4.65
C ASN A 285 -12.34 3.19 3.18
N GLU A 286 -11.60 4.24 2.85
CA GLU A 286 -11.32 4.64 1.47
C GLU A 286 -10.25 3.73 0.79
N ARG A 287 -9.66 2.76 1.51
CA ARG A 287 -8.61 1.86 1.02
C ARG A 287 -9.01 0.38 1.14
N ILE A 288 -8.84 -0.36 0.04
CA ILE A 288 -9.35 -1.74 -0.09
C ILE A 288 -8.42 -2.78 0.57
N ASP A 289 -7.16 -2.45 0.81
CA ASP A 289 -6.31 -3.17 1.77
C ASP A 289 -6.46 -2.52 3.15
N SER A 290 -7.64 -2.68 3.73
CA SER A 290 -7.89 -2.23 5.09
C SER A 290 -7.09 -3.10 6.05
N VAL A 291 -6.14 -2.49 6.74
CA VAL A 291 -5.56 -3.10 7.93
C VAL A 291 -6.68 -3.09 8.96
N ASP A 292 -7.23 -4.25 9.27
CA ASP A 292 -8.20 -4.37 10.35
C ASP A 292 -7.61 -3.76 11.62
N ILE A 293 -8.22 -2.67 12.07
CA ILE A 293 -7.84 -2.00 13.32
C ILE A 293 -8.25 -2.94 14.44
N SER A 294 -7.37 -3.87 14.75
CA SER A 294 -7.62 -4.86 15.78
C SER A 294 -7.76 -4.16 17.13
N ILE A 295 -8.80 -4.54 17.89
CA ILE A 295 -9.03 -4.08 19.26
C ILE A 295 -7.79 -4.27 20.15
N THR A 296 -6.91 -5.20 19.77
CA THR A 296 -5.64 -5.52 20.44
C THR A 296 -4.72 -4.30 20.58
N HIS A 297 -4.65 -3.42 19.58
CA HIS A 297 -3.82 -2.21 19.65
C HIS A 297 -4.31 -1.26 20.74
N PHE A 298 -5.62 -1.05 20.85
CA PHE A 298 -6.19 -0.25 21.93
C PHE A 298 -5.92 -0.89 23.30
N MET A 299 -6.09 -2.22 23.43
CA MET A 299 -5.81 -2.92 24.69
C MET A 299 -4.36 -2.76 25.14
N THR A 300 -3.39 -2.86 24.23
CA THR A 300 -1.98 -2.61 24.58
C THR A 300 -1.74 -1.19 25.06
N SER A 301 -2.40 -0.19 24.47
CA SER A 301 -2.29 1.21 24.91
C SER A 301 -2.85 1.42 26.31
N TYR A 302 -4.00 0.82 26.66
CA TYR A 302 -4.55 0.87 28.02
C TYR A 302 -3.64 0.19 29.03
N LEU A 303 -2.99 -0.92 28.66
CA LEU A 303 -2.04 -1.62 29.54
C LEU A 303 -0.84 -0.72 29.87
N ILE A 304 -0.28 -0.02 28.88
CA ILE A 304 0.83 0.93 29.07
C ILE A 304 0.43 2.06 29.99
N VAL A 305 -0.79 2.60 29.83
CA VAL A 305 -1.33 3.66 30.70
C VAL A 305 -1.49 3.18 32.15
N ILE A 306 -1.97 1.95 32.36
CA ILE A 306 -2.08 1.35 33.70
C ILE A 306 -0.70 1.22 34.34
N ILE A 307 0.29 0.71 33.60
CA ILE A 307 1.67 0.60 34.08
C ILE A 307 2.24 1.98 34.46
N SER A 308 1.97 3.00 33.64
CA SER A 308 2.36 4.39 33.92
C SER A 308 1.67 4.95 35.18
N CYS A 309 0.40 4.66 35.39
CA CYS A 309 -0.30 5.06 36.61
C CYS A 309 0.31 4.40 37.87
N ILE A 310 0.70 3.12 37.78
CA ILE A 310 1.36 2.41 38.89
C ILE A 310 2.74 3.01 39.18
N SER A 311 3.53 3.35 38.15
CA SER A 311 4.84 3.97 38.35
C SER A 311 4.71 5.36 38.97
N VAL A 312 3.76 6.18 38.52
CA VAL A 312 3.47 7.49 39.11
C VAL A 312 3.01 7.36 40.56
N PHE A 313 2.16 6.38 40.87
CA PHE A 313 1.74 6.09 42.25
C PHE A 313 2.96 5.83 43.15
N SER A 314 3.86 4.95 42.70
CA SER A 314 5.06 4.56 43.45
C SER A 314 5.98 5.76 43.72
N VAL A 315 6.19 6.61 42.71
CA VAL A 315 7.02 7.82 42.84
C VAL A 315 6.40 8.80 43.82
N ILE A 316 5.10 9.09 43.71
CA ILE A 316 4.42 10.04 44.62
C ILE A 316 4.42 9.51 46.06
N TYR A 317 4.17 8.21 46.25
CA TYR A 317 4.21 7.57 47.57
C TYR A 317 5.59 7.74 48.23
N THR A 318 6.66 7.47 47.48
CA THR A 318 8.05 7.59 47.95
C THR A 318 8.42 9.04 48.29
N ILE A 319 7.96 10.01 47.49
CA ILE A 319 8.19 11.43 47.77
C ILE A 319 7.52 11.83 49.08
N ILE A 320 6.25 11.46 49.29
CA ILE A 320 5.48 11.86 50.48
C ILE A 320 5.98 11.17 51.74
N SER A 321 6.42 9.91 51.65
CA SER A 321 7.00 9.20 52.79
C SER A 321 8.32 9.83 53.26
N ASN A 322 9.11 10.39 52.33
CA ASN A 322 10.41 10.99 52.62
C ASN A 322 10.35 12.48 52.96
N ILE A 323 9.19 13.15 52.82
CA ILE A 323 9.03 14.55 53.24
C ILE A 323 9.08 14.62 54.77
N SER A 324 10.20 15.15 55.29
CA SER A 324 10.31 15.61 56.66
C SER A 324 9.61 16.98 56.77
N VAL A 325 8.40 16.96 57.32
CA VAL A 325 7.46 18.11 57.41
C VAL A 325 8.12 19.39 57.96
N LEU A 326 9.11 19.25 58.84
CA LEU A 326 9.87 20.36 59.45
C LEU A 326 10.81 21.09 58.46
N LYS A 327 11.35 20.40 57.44
CA LYS A 327 12.29 21.00 56.48
C LYS A 327 11.59 21.85 55.42
N THR A 328 10.33 21.53 55.11
CA THR A 328 9.51 22.22 54.11
C THR A 328 8.86 23.52 54.61
N LEU A 329 8.68 23.69 55.92
CA LEU A 329 8.15 24.93 56.50
C LEU A 329 9.22 26.03 56.60
N ASN A 330 10.49 25.64 56.73
CA ASN A 330 11.62 26.57 56.89
C ASN A 330 12.18 27.14 55.56
N ILE A 331 11.51 26.88 54.42
CA ILE A 331 11.91 27.36 53.08
C ILE A 331 11.14 28.64 52.70
N ASN A 332 10.21 29.10 53.55
CA ASN A 332 9.41 30.31 53.35
C ASN A 332 9.77 31.47 54.31
N GLU A 333 10.85 31.35 55.09
CA GLU A 333 11.58 32.53 55.62
C GLU A 333 12.77 32.80 54.70
#